data_AF-A0A658BQ68-F1
#
_entry.id   AF-A0A658BQ68-F1
#
_cell.length_a   1.000
_cell.length_b   1.000
_cell.length_c   1.000
_cell.angle_alpha   90.00
_cell.angle_beta   90.00
_cell.angle_gamma   90.00
#
_symmetry.space_group_name_H-M   'P 1'
#
loop_
_entity.id
_entity.type
_entity.pdbx_description
1 polymer ?
#
loop_
_entity_poly.entity_id
_entity_poly.type
_entity_poly.pdbx_seq_one_letter_code
_entity_poly.pdbx_strand_id
1 'polypeptide(L)'
;TPMLTRVLIAATEKHQPPKAGPIRPKLRYAHQGGSNPPLVIVHGTAVTGIADSYKRYLESAFRKAFELEGTPLRVQFKQGLNPFAGRTPAPKTEAEEKAAHRKRRRSRKTYGKKY
;
A
#
# COMPACT_ATOMS: atom_id res chain seq x y z
N THR A 1 -19.59 -2.25 -9.18
CA THR A 1 -18.50 -3.04 -8.55
C THR A 1 -18.40 -2.86 -7.02
N PRO A 2 -19.45 -3.14 -6.23
CA PRO A 2 -19.36 -3.14 -4.76
C PRO A 2 -18.83 -4.46 -4.17
N MET A 3 -19.09 -5.62 -4.78
CA MET A 3 -18.77 -6.93 -4.18
C MET A 3 -17.26 -7.19 -4.03
N LEU A 4 -16.45 -6.94 -5.06
CA LEU A 4 -14.99 -7.09 -4.98
C LEU A 4 -14.37 -6.24 -3.86
N THR A 5 -14.82 -4.99 -3.73
CA THR A 5 -14.32 -4.10 -2.69
C THR A 5 -14.77 -4.56 -1.29
N ARG A 6 -16.00 -5.09 -1.14
CA ARG A 6 -16.47 -5.66 0.13
C ARG A 6 -15.63 -6.88 0.55
N VAL A 7 -15.35 -7.79 -0.37
CA VAL A 7 -14.50 -8.97 -0.11
C VAL A 7 -13.08 -8.54 0.25
N LEU A 8 -12.53 -7.54 -0.44
CA LEU A 8 -11.21 -6.98 -0.12
C LEU A 8 -11.15 -6.44 1.31
N ILE A 9 -12.16 -5.66 1.72
CA ILE A 9 -12.22 -5.08 3.06
C ILE A 9 -12.30 -6.20 4.10
N ALA A 10 -13.22 -7.15 3.94
CA ALA A 10 -13.38 -8.28 4.86
C ALA A 10 -12.11 -9.16 4.96
N ALA A 11 -11.40 -9.38 3.85
CA ALA A 11 -10.13 -10.09 3.87
C ALA A 11 -9.05 -9.29 4.61
N THR A 12 -8.96 -7.98 4.35
CA THR A 12 -7.96 -7.10 4.97
C THR A 12 -8.17 -6.94 6.48
N GLU A 13 -9.43 -6.95 6.94
CA GLU A 13 -9.80 -6.94 8.35
C GLU A 13 -9.36 -8.23 9.06
N LYS A 14 -9.58 -9.39 8.41
CA LYS A 14 -9.15 -10.69 8.93
C LYS A 14 -7.63 -10.82 8.97
N HIS A 15 -6.94 -10.34 7.93
CA HIS A 15 -5.49 -10.41 7.84
C HIS A 15 -4.95 -9.14 7.17
N GLN A 16 -4.25 -8.32 7.95
CA GLN A 16 -3.66 -7.08 7.43
C GLN A 16 -2.39 -7.33 6.62
N PRO A 17 -2.12 -6.54 5.55
CA PRO A 17 -0.90 -6.67 4.77
C PRO A 17 0.32 -6.33 5.63
N PRO A 18 1.41 -7.12 5.58
CA PRO A 18 2.62 -6.82 6.32
C PRO A 18 3.18 -5.44 5.94
N LYS A 19 3.89 -4.80 6.87
CA LYS A 19 4.59 -3.54 6.57
C LYS A 19 5.77 -3.84 5.66
N ALA A 20 5.81 -3.18 4.50
CA ALA A 20 6.93 -3.26 3.55
C ALA A 20 7.86 -2.04 3.60
N GLY A 21 7.54 -1.06 4.45
CA GLY A 21 8.25 0.21 4.55
C GLY A 21 7.75 1.04 5.73
N PRO A 22 7.92 2.38 5.68
CA PRO A 22 7.58 3.25 6.81
C PRO A 22 6.09 3.25 7.14
N ILE A 23 5.25 2.98 6.14
CA ILE A 23 3.79 2.89 6.27
C ILE A 23 3.31 1.50 5.89
N ARG A 24 2.26 1.04 6.57
CA ARG A 24 1.55 -0.18 6.17
C ARG A 24 0.83 0.08 4.84
N PRO A 25 0.86 -0.87 3.89
CA PRO A 25 0.05 -0.78 2.67
C PRO A 25 -1.42 -0.57 2.99
N LYS A 26 -2.08 0.37 2.29
CA LYS A 26 -3.51 0.65 2.44
C LYS A 26 -4.24 0.26 1.18
N LEU A 27 -5.04 -0.81 1.24
CA LEU A 27 -5.87 -1.29 0.15
C LEU A 27 -7.20 -0.53 0.18
N ARG A 28 -7.55 0.18 -0.89
CA ARG A 28 -8.69 1.10 -0.92
C ARG A 28 -9.92 0.48 -1.58
N TYR A 29 -9.75 -0.06 -2.78
CA TYR A 29 -10.83 -0.66 -3.55
C TYR A 29 -10.28 -1.67 -4.54
N ALA A 30 -11.16 -2.54 -5.04
CA ALA A 30 -10.84 -3.52 -6.06
C ALA A 30 -11.84 -3.47 -7.22
N HIS A 31 -11.35 -3.75 -8.42
CA HIS A 31 -12.18 -3.93 -9.61
C HIS A 31 -11.65 -5.07 -10.47
N GLN A 32 -12.50 -5.58 -11.35
CA GLN A 32 -12.12 -6.59 -12.32
C GLN A 32 -11.31 -5.93 -13.45
N GLY A 33 -10.10 -6.42 -13.68
CA GLY A 33 -9.21 -5.97 -14.74
C GLY A 33 -9.22 -6.85 -15.99
N GLY A 34 -9.74 -8.08 -15.89
CA GLY A 34 -9.79 -9.04 -17.00
C GLY A 34 -10.58 -10.29 -16.62
N SER A 35 -10.98 -11.08 -17.63
CA SER A 35 -11.91 -12.21 -17.45
C SER A 35 -11.28 -13.58 -17.69
N ASN A 36 -10.27 -13.69 -18.58
CA ASN A 36 -9.62 -14.97 -18.89
C ASN A 36 -8.09 -14.82 -18.92
N PRO A 37 -7.36 -15.12 -17.82
CA PRO A 37 -7.90 -15.52 -16.51
C PRO A 37 -8.53 -14.34 -15.74
N PRO A 38 -9.44 -14.58 -14.76
CA PRO A 38 -9.98 -13.54 -13.89
C PRO A 38 -8.86 -12.76 -13.21
N LEU A 39 -8.82 -11.46 -13.46
CA LEU A 39 -7.84 -10.55 -12.90
C LEU A 39 -8.55 -9.54 -11.98
N VAL A 40 -8.15 -9.50 -10.71
CA VAL A 40 -8.60 -8.49 -9.76
C VAL A 40 -7.49 -7.46 -9.58
N ILE A 41 -7.79 -6.20 -9.88
CA ILE A 41 -6.87 -5.08 -9.67
C ILE A 41 -7.26 -4.38 -8.37
N VAL A 42 -6.34 -4.38 -7.41
CA VAL A 42 -6.48 -3.72 -6.11
C VAL A 42 -5.73 -2.39 -6.13
N HIS A 43 -6.45 -1.32 -5.89
CA HIS A 43 -5.88 0.02 -5.79
C HIS A 43 -5.56 0.37 -4.35
N GLY A 44 -4.44 1.05 -4.14
CA GLY A 44 -4.05 1.46 -2.80
C GLY A 44 -2.87 2.40 -2.73
N THR A 45 -2.41 2.64 -1.50
CA THR A 45 -1.22 3.43 -1.18
C THR A 45 -0.16 2.51 -0.58
N ALA A 46 1.11 2.70 -0.96
CA ALA A 46 2.23 1.86 -0.55
C ALA A 46 2.02 0.36 -0.86
N VAL A 47 1.44 0.06 -2.02
CA VAL A 47 1.10 -1.31 -2.43
C VAL A 47 2.19 -1.97 -3.26
N THR A 48 3.23 -1.22 -3.66
CA THR A 48 4.34 -1.72 -4.48
C THR A 48 5.23 -2.73 -3.75
N GLY A 49 5.29 -2.66 -2.42
CA GLY A 49 6.12 -3.54 -1.59
C GLY A 49 5.37 -4.73 -0.97
N ILE A 50 4.11 -4.97 -1.36
CA ILE A 50 3.35 -6.10 -0.80
C ILE A 50 4.00 -7.41 -1.23
N ALA A 51 4.31 -8.28 -0.26
CA ALA A 51 4.89 -9.59 -0.53
C ALA A 51 3.93 -10.52 -1.30
N ASP A 52 4.50 -11.40 -2.12
CA ASP A 52 3.74 -12.37 -2.91
C ASP A 52 2.87 -13.31 -2.06
N SER A 53 3.28 -13.60 -0.82
CA SER A 53 2.46 -14.38 0.12
C SER A 53 1.11 -13.72 0.39
N TYR A 54 1.08 -12.40 0.55
CA TYR A 54 -0.16 -11.65 0.78
C TYR A 54 -0.99 -11.52 -0.50
N LYS A 55 -0.34 -11.47 -1.67
CA LYS A 55 -1.01 -11.59 -2.97
C LYS A 55 -1.76 -12.92 -3.09
N ARG A 56 -1.09 -14.04 -2.81
CA ARG A 56 -1.69 -15.40 -2.82
C ARG A 56 -2.83 -15.55 -1.80
N TYR A 57 -2.69 -14.90 -0.64
CA TYR A 57 -3.75 -14.81 0.36
C TYR A 57 -5.01 -14.16 -0.23
N LEU A 58 -4.87 -12.99 -0.88
CA LEU A 58 -6.00 -12.31 -1.52
C LEU A 58 -6.56 -13.11 -2.70
N GLU A 59 -5.71 -13.74 -3.51
CA GLU A 59 -6.15 -14.63 -4.59
C GLU A 59 -7.05 -15.75 -4.05
N SER A 60 -6.62 -16.39 -2.96
CA SER A 60 -7.40 -17.44 -2.28
C SER A 60 -8.71 -16.90 -1.68
N ALA A 61 -8.69 -15.69 -1.10
CA ALA A 61 -9.87 -15.06 -0.52
C ALA A 61 -10.91 -14.73 -1.59
N PHE A 62 -10.50 -14.13 -2.71
CA PHE A 62 -11.39 -13.85 -3.83
C PHE A 62 -11.91 -15.12 -4.48
N ARG A 63 -11.03 -16.12 -4.71
CA ARG A 63 -11.44 -17.41 -5.30
C ARG A 63 -12.54 -18.09 -4.49
N LYS A 64 -12.40 -18.09 -3.15
CA LYS A 64 -13.41 -18.64 -2.23
C LYS A 64 -14.71 -17.83 -2.23
N ALA A 65 -14.62 -16.50 -2.24
CA ALA A 65 -15.79 -15.63 -2.14
C ALA A 65 -16.67 -15.64 -3.41
N PHE A 66 -16.10 -15.99 -4.56
CA PHE A 66 -16.82 -16.04 -5.85
C PHE A 66 -16.91 -17.46 -6.42
N GLU A 67 -16.58 -18.48 -5.63
CA GLU A 67 -16.72 -19.90 -6.02
C GLU A 67 -16.08 -20.22 -7.38
N LEU A 68 -14.90 -19.63 -7.63
CA LEU A 68 -14.22 -19.76 -8.92
C LEU A 68 -13.44 -21.08 -8.97
N GLU A 69 -13.95 -22.02 -9.76
CA GLU A 69 -13.32 -23.31 -10.04
C GLU A 69 -12.70 -23.35 -11.45
N GLY A 70 -11.67 -24.18 -11.64
CA GLY A 70 -11.08 -24.44 -12.95
C GLY A 70 -10.22 -23.32 -13.57
N THR A 71 -10.22 -22.09 -13.03
CA THR A 71 -9.37 -20.99 -13.54
C THR A 71 -8.51 -20.35 -12.45
N PRO A 72 -7.21 -20.10 -12.70
CA PRO A 72 -6.37 -19.37 -11.74
C PRO A 72 -6.80 -17.89 -11.66
N LEU A 73 -7.25 -17.44 -10.49
CA LEU A 73 -7.49 -16.02 -10.24
C LEU A 73 -6.16 -15.30 -9.98
N ARG A 74 -5.97 -14.13 -10.61
CA ARG A 74 -4.78 -13.30 -10.43
C ARG A 74 -5.14 -12.02 -9.67
N VAL A 75 -4.27 -11.62 -8.74
CA VAL A 75 -4.34 -10.29 -8.11
C VAL A 75 -3.18 -9.42 -8.57
N GLN A 76 -3.48 -8.17 -8.93
CA GLN A 76 -2.47 -7.15 -9.21
C GLN A 76 -2.72 -5.91 -8.35
N PHE A 77 -1.65 -5.28 -7.90
CA PHE A 77 -1.72 -4.05 -7.15
C PHE A 77 -1.40 -2.86 -8.07
N LYS A 78 -2.23 -1.82 -8.01
CA LYS A 78 -1.97 -0.54 -8.66
C LYS A 78 -1.83 0.56 -7.62
N GLN A 79 -0.67 1.22 -7.64
CA GLN A 79 -0.47 2.45 -6.89
C GLN A 79 -0.91 3.65 -7.73
N GLY A 80 -1.56 4.62 -7.10
CA GLY A 80 -1.85 5.90 -7.76
C GLY A 80 -0.58 6.67 -8.11
N LEU A 81 -0.62 7.45 -9.20
CA LEU A 81 0.46 8.36 -9.54
C LEU A 81 0.59 9.43 -8.45
N ASN A 82 1.82 9.70 -8.00
CA ASN A 82 2.09 10.83 -7.12
C ASN A 82 2.32 12.09 -7.98
N PRO A 83 1.43 13.09 -7.98
CA PRO A 83 1.54 14.28 -8.82
C PRO A 83 2.75 15.18 -8.45
N PHE A 84 3.39 14.92 -7.32
CA PHE A 84 4.58 15.64 -6.85
C PHE A 84 5.90 14.90 -7.14
N ALA A 85 5.87 13.69 -7.72
CA ALA A 85 7.07 12.86 -7.86
C ALA A 85 8.21 13.51 -8.67
N GLY A 86 7.88 14.34 -9.67
CA GLY A 86 8.85 15.07 -10.48
C GLY A 86 9.02 16.54 -10.11
N ARG A 87 8.39 17.01 -9.02
CA ARG A 87 8.51 18.41 -8.60
C ARG A 87 9.73 18.57 -7.70
N THR A 88 10.67 19.42 -8.11
CA THR A 88 11.73 19.89 -7.21
C THR A 88 11.06 20.70 -6.09
N PRO A 89 11.24 20.33 -4.81
CA PRO A 89 10.74 21.15 -3.72
C PRO A 89 11.38 22.54 -3.80
N ALA A 90 10.61 23.58 -3.50
CA ALA A 90 11.15 24.93 -3.41
C ALA A 90 12.35 24.95 -2.45
N PRO A 91 13.39 25.76 -2.73
CA PRO A 91 14.47 25.96 -1.79
C PRO A 91 13.89 26.40 -0.45
N LYS A 92 14.40 25.84 0.64
CA LYS A 92 13.93 26.19 1.97
C LYS A 92 14.28 27.64 2.27
N THR A 93 13.40 28.32 2.97
CA THR A 93 13.72 29.64 3.52
C THR A 93 14.77 29.49 4.63
N GLU A 94 15.56 30.54 4.90
CA GLU A 94 16.54 30.50 5.98
C GLU A 94 15.92 30.11 7.34
N ALA A 95 14.69 30.56 7.59
CA ALA A 95 13.95 30.24 8.81
C ALA A 95 13.66 28.73 8.92
N GLU A 96 13.22 28.11 7.82
CA GLU A 96 12.96 26.67 7.76
C GLU A 96 14.25 25.84 7.90
N GLU A 97 15.36 26.30 7.32
CA GLU A 97 16.67 25.67 7.48
C GLU A 97 17.16 25.74 8.93
N LYS A 98 17.09 26.93 9.55
CA LYS A 98 17.44 27.13 10.96
C LYS A 98 16.55 26.27 11.87
N ALA A 99 15.25 26.17 11.58
CA ALA A 99 14.32 25.31 12.30
C ALA A 99 14.65 23.83 12.13
N ALA A 100 14.96 23.37 10.92
CA ALA A 100 15.36 21.99 10.64
C ALA A 100 16.68 21.62 11.34
N HIS A 101 17.67 22.52 11.33
CA HIS A 101 18.93 22.35 12.05
C HIS A 101 18.71 22.26 13.57
N ARG A 102 17.90 23.16 14.13
CA ARG A 102 17.53 23.11 15.56
C ARG A 102 16.82 21.80 15.90
N LYS A 103 15.90 21.35 15.06
CA LYS A 103 15.19 20.07 15.22
C LYS A 103 16.15 18.88 15.21
N ARG A 104 17.11 18.83 14.28
CA ARG A 104 18.17 17.80 14.24
C ARG A 104 19.05 17.79 15.49
N ARG A 105 19.48 18.97 15.96
CA ARG A 105 20.27 19.09 17.21
C ARG A 105 19.47 18.61 18.43
N ARG A 106 18.20 19.02 18.53
CA ARG A 106 17.31 18.59 19.61
C ARG A 106 17.08 17.08 19.55
N SER A 107 16.73 16.51 18.39
CA SER A 107 16.50 15.07 18.25
C SER A 107 17.73 14.25 18.60
N ARG A 108 18.94 14.70 18.22
CA ARG A 108 20.20 14.06 18.63
C ARG A 108 20.42 14.09 20.14
N LYS A 109 20.11 15.22 20.81
CA LYS A 109 20.23 15.33 22.28
C LYS A 109 19.21 14.47 23.01
N THR A 110 17.98 14.38 22.49
CA THR A 110 16.86 13.69 23.15
C THR A 110 16.84 12.19 22.89
N TYR A 111 17.20 11.74 21.67
CA TYR A 111 17.09 10.34 21.24
C TYR A 111 18.43 9.69 20.85
N GLY A 112 19.52 10.45 20.78
CA GLY A 112 20.83 9.93 20.34
C GLY A 112 21.72 9.37 21.46
N LYS A 113 21.25 9.33 22.72
CA LYS A 113 22.03 8.86 23.88
C LYS A 113 21.57 7.49 24.39
N LYS A 114 21.23 6.58 23.47
CA LYS A 114 20.76 5.23 23.84
C LYS A 114 21.41 4.15 22.99
N TYR A 115 22.75 4.19 22.94
CA TYR A 115 23.70 3.07 23.00
C TYR A 115 25.01 3.66 23.52
#